data_AF-A0A5D6XZU6-F1
#
_entry.id   AF-A0A5D6XZU6-F1
#
_cell.length_a   1.000
_cell.length_b   1.000
_cell.length_c   1.000
_cell.angle_alpha   90.00
_cell.angle_beta   90.00
_cell.angle_gamma   90.00
#
_symmetry.space_group_name_H-M   'P 1'
#
loop_
_entity.id
_entity.type
_entity.pdbx_description
1 polymer ?
#
loop_
_entity_poly.entity_id
_entity_poly.type
_entity_poly.pdbx_seq_one_letter_code
_entity_poly.pdbx_strand_id
1 'polypeptide(L)'
;MVLADNGLSLVLTGVDVLALSADLLRSEGIQNVPVFARDHNHIATQFTAAEIDEMLTLHIHAATRLSHYVAGEMVNRGAGHSLNVASSAASKSFMLQFSQSMNYELRGTGVSVTCYCLGALPTNFCGSRSYLCAAGPGMLTDATTCAWNGLESMLAAEAYCI
;
A
#
# COMPACT_ATOMS: atom_id res chain seq x y z
N MET A 1 33.61 -5.56 -25.88
CA MET A 1 33.42 -5.59 -24.43
C MET A 1 34.67 -5.00 -23.81
N VAL A 2 34.64 -3.73 -23.41
CA VAL A 2 35.77 -3.06 -22.75
C VAL A 2 35.38 -2.92 -21.28
N LEU A 3 36.19 -3.47 -20.39
CA LEU A 3 36.04 -3.33 -18.96
C LEU A 3 36.75 -2.04 -18.55
N ALA A 4 35.99 -1.06 -18.07
CA ALA A 4 36.51 0.07 -17.31
C ALA A 4 35.81 0.04 -15.94
N ASP A 5 36.57 0.39 -14.91
CA ASP A 5 36.29 0.12 -13.51
C ASP A 5 34.86 0.52 -13.08
N ASN A 6 34.17 -0.44 -12.46
CA ASN A 6 32.91 -0.31 -11.71
C ASN A 6 31.59 0.01 -12.44
N GLY A 7 31.51 -0.15 -13.77
CA GLY A 7 30.22 -0.04 -14.47
C GLY A 7 30.19 -0.80 -15.80
N LEU A 8 29.36 -1.84 -15.90
CA LEU A 8 29.09 -2.51 -17.17
C LEU A 8 28.19 -1.61 -18.03
N SER A 9 28.80 -0.88 -18.98
CA SER A 9 28.08 -0.19 -20.05
C SER A 9 27.90 -1.13 -21.24
N LEU A 10 26.64 -1.39 -21.61
CA LEU A 10 26.27 -2.27 -22.71
C LEU A 10 25.61 -1.44 -23.82
N VAL A 11 26.44 -0.87 -24.70
CA VAL A 11 25.99 -0.09 -25.86
C VAL A 11 25.70 -1.06 -27.02
N LEU A 12 24.49 -1.63 -27.06
CA LEU A 12 24.06 -2.51 -28.17
C LEU A 12 22.82 -2.02 -28.92
N THR A 13 22.17 -0.93 -28.50
CA THR A 13 20.89 -0.48 -29.11
C THR A 13 20.76 1.04 -29.28
N GLY A 14 21.81 1.83 -29.01
CA GLY A 14 21.70 3.30 -28.93
C GLY A 14 20.99 3.80 -27.66
N VAL A 15 20.71 2.90 -26.72
CA VAL A 15 20.28 3.19 -25.35
C VAL A 15 21.48 2.95 -24.43
N ASP A 16 21.85 3.96 -23.64
CA ASP A 16 22.86 3.80 -22.61
C ASP A 16 22.30 2.96 -21.46
N VAL A 17 22.78 1.73 -21.34
CA VAL A 17 22.43 0.81 -20.25
C VAL A 17 23.53 0.85 -19.20
N LEU A 18 23.17 1.26 -18.00
CA LEU A 18 24.02 1.34 -16.82
C LEU A 18 23.61 0.24 -15.83
N ALA A 19 24.52 -0.69 -15.55
CA ALA A 19 24.26 -1.78 -14.61
C ALA A 19 24.83 -1.46 -13.21
N LEU A 20 23.97 -1.51 -12.19
CA LEU A 20 24.34 -1.45 -10.77
C LEU A 20 24.01 -2.79 -10.11
N SER A 21 24.98 -3.39 -9.42
CA SER A 21 24.71 -4.52 -8.51
C SER A 21 24.34 -3.98 -7.13
N ALA A 22 23.15 -4.32 -6.65
CA ALA A 22 22.66 -3.92 -5.33
C ALA A 22 21.89 -5.06 -4.66
N ASP A 23 22.19 -5.32 -3.40
CA ASP A 23 21.43 -6.25 -2.55
C ASP A 23 20.23 -5.53 -1.93
N LEU A 24 19.04 -5.74 -2.49
CA LEU A 24 17.81 -5.06 -2.06
C LEU A 24 17.26 -5.59 -0.73
N LEU A 25 17.86 -6.63 -0.15
CA LEU A 25 17.49 -7.10 1.19
C LEU A 25 18.16 -6.29 2.31
N ARG A 26 19.14 -5.45 1.97
CA ARG A 26 19.87 -4.61 2.93
C ARG A 26 19.62 -3.13 2.67
N SER A 27 19.50 -2.34 3.73
CA SER A 27 19.34 -0.88 3.67
C SER A 27 20.46 -0.22 2.86
N GLU A 28 21.70 -0.68 3.02
CA GLU A 28 22.87 -0.21 2.29
C GLU A 28 22.72 -0.41 0.76
N GLY A 29 22.25 -1.58 0.33
CA GLY A 29 22.02 -1.87 -1.08
C GLY A 29 20.88 -1.03 -1.66
N ILE A 30 19.80 -0.83 -0.91
CA ILE A 30 18.69 0.05 -1.30
C ILE A 30 19.16 1.50 -1.41
N GLN A 31 20.02 1.99 -0.51
CA GLN A 31 20.52 3.38 -0.50
C GLN A 31 21.49 3.68 -1.67
N ASN A 32 22.21 2.68 -2.16
CA ASN A 32 23.14 2.85 -3.29
C ASN A 32 22.42 3.03 -4.63
N VAL A 33 21.22 2.46 -4.79
CA VAL A 33 20.42 2.56 -6.03
C VAL A 33 19.99 4.00 -6.36
N PRO A 34 19.39 4.79 -5.45
CA PRO A 34 19.01 6.17 -5.75
C PRO A 34 20.20 7.10 -5.90
N VAL A 35 21.35 6.84 -5.27
CA VAL A 35 22.58 7.61 -5.52
C VAL A 35 23.01 7.45 -6.98
N PHE A 36 23.06 6.20 -7.46
CA PHE A 36 23.33 5.90 -8.87
C PHE A 36 22.29 6.49 -9.84
N ALA A 37 21.00 6.46 -9.46
CA ALA A 37 19.91 6.96 -10.29
C ALA A 37 19.81 8.50 -10.31
N ARG A 38 20.19 9.19 -9.21
CA ARG A 38 20.14 10.65 -9.08
C ARG A 38 21.13 11.35 -10.01
N ASP A 39 22.31 10.77 -10.21
CA ASP A 39 23.31 11.28 -11.15
C ASP A 39 22.81 11.31 -12.61
N HIS A 40 21.70 10.61 -12.90
CA HIS A 40 21.14 10.45 -14.26
C HIS A 40 19.77 11.11 -14.46
N ASN A 41 19.40 12.06 -13.59
CA ASN A 41 18.28 13.02 -13.76
C ASN A 41 16.91 12.42 -14.14
N HIS A 42 16.55 11.25 -13.60
CA HIS A 42 15.23 10.66 -13.80
C HIS A 42 14.18 11.22 -12.83
N ILE A 43 13.09 11.70 -13.41
CA ILE A 43 11.93 12.32 -12.76
C ILE A 43 11.13 11.23 -12.01
N ALA A 44 11.23 11.17 -10.68
CA ALA A 44 10.16 10.68 -9.78
C ALA A 44 10.62 10.65 -8.30
N THR A 45 10.92 11.79 -7.66
CA THR A 45 11.14 11.78 -6.20
C THR A 45 10.47 12.96 -5.54
N GLN A 46 9.14 12.91 -5.43
CA GLN A 46 8.40 13.82 -4.55
C GLN A 46 8.50 13.42 -3.07
N PHE A 47 8.89 12.17 -2.79
CA PHE A 47 9.10 11.63 -1.44
C PHE A 47 10.56 11.17 -1.25
N THR A 48 11.09 11.40 -0.07
CA THR A 48 12.36 10.86 0.42
C THR A 48 12.23 9.37 0.76
N ALA A 49 13.35 8.65 0.83
CA ALA A 49 13.36 7.25 1.26
C ALA A 49 12.76 7.07 2.67
N ALA A 50 13.07 8.00 3.59
CA ALA A 50 12.52 7.99 4.93
C ALA A 50 10.98 8.14 4.94
N GLU A 51 10.43 9.06 4.14
CA GLU A 51 8.97 9.22 4.03
C GLU A 51 8.31 7.97 3.43
N ILE A 52 8.96 7.30 2.48
CA ILE A 52 8.48 6.02 1.93
C ILE A 52 8.48 4.95 3.03
N ASP A 53 9.57 4.80 3.77
CA ASP A 53 9.69 3.81 4.85
C ASP A 53 8.69 4.04 5.97
N GLU A 54 8.45 5.30 6.36
CA GLU A 54 7.41 5.67 7.32
C GLU A 54 6.02 5.30 6.81
N MET A 55 5.71 5.61 5.55
CA MET A 55 4.43 5.25 4.94
C MET A 55 4.23 3.73 4.86
N LEU A 56 5.26 2.95 4.53
CA LEU A 56 5.17 1.49 4.47
C LEU A 56 5.05 0.89 5.87
N THR A 57 5.80 1.41 6.83
CA THR A 57 5.72 0.97 8.24
C THR A 57 4.32 1.18 8.79
N LEU A 58 3.70 2.33 8.53
CA LEU A 58 2.35 2.62 9.00
C LEU A 58 1.28 1.82 8.24
N HIS A 59 1.25 1.92 6.90
CA HIS A 59 0.15 1.35 6.13
C HIS A 59 0.21 -0.17 5.99
N ILE A 60 1.40 -0.77 6.04
CA ILE A 60 1.59 -2.21 5.84
C ILE A 60 1.93 -2.86 7.18
N HIS A 61 3.10 -2.56 7.76
CA HIS A 61 3.58 -3.32 8.91
C HIS A 61 2.66 -3.19 10.13
N ALA A 62 2.31 -1.96 10.54
CA ALA A 62 1.48 -1.73 11.71
C ALA A 62 0.07 -2.32 11.52
N ALA A 63 -0.55 -2.05 10.37
CA ALA A 63 -1.89 -2.53 10.06
C ALA A 63 -1.94 -4.07 10.00
N THR A 64 -1.03 -4.73 9.29
CA THR A 64 -0.98 -6.20 9.21
C THR A 64 -0.81 -6.84 10.59
N ARG A 65 0.14 -6.34 11.40
CA ARG A 65 0.39 -6.89 12.74
C ARG A 65 -0.82 -6.73 13.65
N LEU A 66 -1.47 -5.56 13.62
CA LEU A 66 -2.66 -5.31 14.42
C LEU A 66 -3.83 -6.20 13.99
N SER A 67 -4.12 -6.27 12.68
CA SER A 67 -5.20 -7.10 12.17
C SER A 67 -4.98 -8.58 12.51
N HIS A 68 -3.75 -9.08 12.37
CA HIS A 68 -3.42 -10.46 12.73
C HIS A 68 -3.65 -10.74 14.22
N TYR A 69 -3.14 -9.87 15.10
CA TYR A 69 -3.30 -10.01 16.54
C TYR A 69 -4.77 -9.98 16.97
N VAL A 70 -5.53 -8.99 16.49
CA VAL A 70 -6.96 -8.83 16.82
C VAL A 70 -7.79 -9.99 16.28
N ALA A 71 -7.50 -10.47 15.06
CA ALA A 71 -8.16 -11.64 14.49
C ALA A 71 -7.91 -12.90 15.33
N GLY A 72 -6.67 -13.13 15.80
CA GLY A 72 -6.35 -14.23 16.71
C GLY A 72 -7.19 -14.20 17.99
N GLU A 73 -7.30 -13.01 18.60
CA GLU A 73 -8.14 -12.83 19.80
C GLU A 73 -9.64 -13.02 19.50
N MET A 74 -10.12 -12.63 18.31
CA MET A 74 -11.49 -12.89 17.88
C MET A 74 -11.77 -14.38 17.71
N VAL A 75 -10.82 -15.13 17.14
CA VAL A 75 -10.93 -16.59 16.96
C VAL A 75 -10.98 -17.29 18.31
N ASN A 76 -10.16 -16.87 19.28
CA ASN A 76 -10.20 -17.41 20.64
C ASN A 76 -11.58 -17.23 21.30
N ARG A 77 -12.32 -16.17 20.96
CA ARG A 77 -13.70 -15.94 21.43
C ARG A 77 -14.77 -16.64 20.59
N GLY A 78 -14.42 -17.15 19.41
CA GLY A 78 -15.34 -17.76 18.43
C GLY A 78 -16.26 -16.76 17.71
N ALA A 79 -16.00 -15.45 17.83
CA ALA A 79 -16.82 -14.41 17.20
C ALA A 79 -16.07 -13.07 17.05
N GLY A 80 -16.16 -12.47 15.86
CA GLY A 80 -15.64 -11.12 15.64
C GLY A 80 -15.76 -10.63 14.19
N HIS A 81 -15.76 -9.31 14.04
CA HIS A 81 -15.71 -8.65 12.74
C HIS A 81 -14.62 -7.58 12.78
N SER A 82 -13.84 -7.47 11.71
CA SER A 82 -12.80 -6.46 11.56
C SER A 82 -12.95 -5.75 10.23
N LEU A 83 -12.78 -4.42 10.23
CA LEU A 83 -12.86 -3.60 9.03
C LEU A 83 -11.51 -2.91 8.78
N ASN A 84 -10.88 -3.26 7.67
CA ASN A 84 -9.70 -2.58 7.17
C ASN A 84 -10.11 -1.55 6.10
N VAL A 85 -9.48 -0.38 6.13
CA VAL A 85 -9.74 0.70 5.18
C VAL A 85 -8.60 0.77 4.16
N ALA A 86 -8.94 0.69 2.88
CA ALA A 86 -8.02 0.72 1.76
C ALA A 86 -8.35 1.85 0.76
N SER A 87 -7.47 2.06 -0.21
CA SER A 87 -7.70 2.93 -1.36
C SER A 87 -6.90 2.46 -2.57
N SER A 88 -7.11 3.11 -3.72
CA SER A 88 -6.37 2.88 -4.97
C SER A 88 -4.92 3.41 -4.98
N ALA A 89 -4.41 3.88 -3.85
CA ALA A 89 -2.98 4.20 -3.72
C ALA A 89 -2.16 2.91 -3.53
N ALA A 90 -0.98 2.82 -4.15
CA ALA A 90 -0.18 1.60 -4.22
C ALA A 90 0.05 0.92 -2.86
N SER A 91 0.35 1.67 -1.80
CA SER A 91 0.55 1.11 -0.45
C SER A 91 -0.73 0.56 0.19
N LYS A 92 -1.90 1.09 -0.17
CA LYS A 92 -3.19 0.68 0.39
C LYS A 92 -3.86 -0.44 -0.41
N SER A 93 -3.42 -0.71 -1.65
CA SER A 93 -3.86 -1.88 -2.43
C SER A 93 -3.38 -3.20 -1.82
N PHE A 94 -2.26 -3.20 -1.09
CA PHE A 94 -1.83 -4.35 -0.29
C PHE A 94 -2.90 -4.79 0.72
N MET A 95 -3.53 -3.82 1.39
CA MET A 95 -4.52 -4.09 2.42
C MET A 95 -5.75 -4.82 1.89
N LEU A 96 -6.12 -4.55 0.63
CA LEU A 96 -7.23 -5.23 -0.05
C LEU A 96 -6.96 -6.74 -0.16
N GLN A 97 -5.82 -7.10 -0.74
CA GLN A 97 -5.45 -8.51 -0.93
C GLN A 97 -5.21 -9.21 0.42
N PHE A 98 -4.54 -8.54 1.35
CA PHE A 98 -4.31 -9.06 2.70
C PHE A 98 -5.61 -9.40 3.42
N SER A 99 -6.58 -8.48 3.39
CA SER A 99 -7.89 -8.66 4.04
C SER A 99 -8.70 -9.78 3.41
N GLN A 100 -8.66 -9.90 2.07
CA GLN A 100 -9.32 -11.00 1.36
C GLN A 100 -8.72 -12.37 1.73
N SER A 101 -7.39 -12.46 1.82
CA SER A 101 -6.71 -13.70 2.26
C SER A 101 -7.10 -14.07 3.68
N MET A 102 -7.06 -13.11 4.62
CA MET A 102 -7.45 -13.36 6.02
C MET A 102 -8.93 -13.77 6.14
N ASN A 103 -9.84 -13.11 5.41
CA ASN A 103 -11.26 -13.50 5.42
C ASN A 103 -11.43 -14.95 4.97
N TYR A 104 -10.70 -15.37 3.93
CA TYR A 104 -10.73 -16.74 3.44
C TYR A 104 -10.21 -17.75 4.47
N GLU A 105 -9.08 -17.45 5.12
CA GLU A 105 -8.48 -18.30 6.16
C GLU A 105 -9.37 -18.43 7.40
N LEU A 106 -10.10 -17.38 7.75
CA LEU A 106 -10.95 -17.33 8.95
C LEU A 106 -12.32 -17.99 8.76
N ARG A 107 -12.62 -18.53 7.58
CA ARG A 107 -13.91 -19.19 7.32
C ARG A 107 -14.15 -20.35 8.29
N GLY A 108 -15.34 -20.37 8.88
CA GLY A 108 -15.72 -21.39 9.87
C GLY A 108 -15.25 -21.10 11.30
N THR A 109 -14.50 -20.02 11.54
CA THR A 109 -14.07 -19.63 12.90
C THR A 109 -15.07 -18.74 13.63
N GLY A 110 -16.13 -18.27 12.95
CA GLY A 110 -17.03 -17.22 13.47
C GLY A 110 -16.45 -15.80 13.37
N VAL A 111 -15.28 -15.63 12.75
CA VAL A 111 -14.62 -14.35 12.55
C VAL A 111 -14.58 -13.98 11.06
N SER A 112 -14.78 -12.71 10.75
CA SER A 112 -14.62 -12.18 9.40
C SER A 112 -13.80 -10.89 9.37
N VAL A 113 -13.14 -10.67 8.23
CA VAL A 113 -12.34 -9.47 7.97
C VAL A 113 -12.83 -8.87 6.66
N THR A 114 -13.19 -7.60 6.69
CA THR A 114 -13.74 -6.88 5.53
C THR A 114 -12.78 -5.78 5.13
N CYS A 115 -12.57 -5.60 3.83
CA CYS A 115 -11.86 -4.44 3.30
C CYS A 115 -12.83 -3.44 2.67
N TYR A 116 -12.81 -2.19 3.13
CA TYR A 116 -13.56 -1.10 2.52
C TYR A 116 -12.63 -0.18 1.73
N CYS A 117 -12.79 -0.15 0.41
CA CYS A 117 -11.98 0.67 -0.48
C CYS A 117 -12.65 2.01 -0.71
N LEU A 118 -12.20 3.02 0.02
CA LEU A 118 -12.77 4.36 -0.06
C LEU A 118 -12.49 5.01 -1.42
N GLY A 119 -13.54 5.59 -1.99
CA GLY A 119 -13.45 6.59 -3.06
C GLY A 119 -12.91 7.93 -2.56
N ALA A 120 -12.97 8.94 -3.42
CA ALA A 120 -12.59 10.29 -3.06
C ALA A 120 -13.57 10.85 -2.00
N LEU A 121 -13.04 11.26 -0.85
CA LEU A 121 -13.80 11.85 0.25
C LEU A 121 -13.38 13.30 0.49
N PRO A 122 -14.33 14.21 0.78
CA PRO A 122 -14.02 15.59 1.15
C PRO A 122 -13.46 15.64 2.57
N THR A 123 -12.17 15.32 2.70
CA THR A 123 -11.42 15.34 3.97
C THR A 123 -10.25 16.31 3.87
N ASN A 124 -9.61 16.62 5.00
CA ASN A 124 -8.38 17.42 5.03
C ASN A 124 -7.24 16.79 4.21
N PHE A 125 -7.35 15.50 3.86
CA PHE A 125 -6.44 14.82 2.94
C PHE A 125 -6.48 15.40 1.52
N CYS A 126 -7.56 16.10 1.13
CA CYS A 126 -7.61 16.83 -0.13
C CYS A 126 -6.76 18.10 -0.19
N GLY A 127 -6.35 18.65 0.96
CA GLY A 127 -5.30 19.67 1.00
C GLY A 127 -3.90 19.09 0.77
N SER A 128 -3.73 17.77 0.88
CA SER A 128 -2.43 17.10 1.03
C SER A 128 -1.96 16.37 -0.23
N ARG A 129 -2.11 17.00 -1.41
CA ARG A 129 -1.45 16.58 -2.67
C ARG A 129 -1.83 15.17 -3.18
N SER A 130 -3.05 14.71 -2.94
CA SER A 130 -3.53 13.42 -3.47
C SER A 130 -4.28 13.61 -4.80
N TYR A 131 -3.92 12.83 -5.83
CA TYR A 131 -4.60 12.83 -7.14
C TYR A 131 -6.06 12.39 -7.06
N LEU A 132 -6.45 11.66 -6.01
CA LEU A 132 -7.84 11.28 -5.75
C LEU A 132 -8.77 12.48 -5.58
N CYS A 133 -8.22 13.65 -5.22
CA CYS A 133 -9.00 14.87 -5.00
C CYS A 133 -9.26 15.70 -6.27
N ALA A 134 -8.86 15.20 -7.43
CA ALA A 134 -9.31 15.72 -8.72
C ALA A 134 -10.73 15.26 -9.10
N ALA A 135 -11.38 14.47 -8.24
CA ALA A 135 -12.75 14.01 -8.43
C ALA A 135 -13.73 15.20 -8.48
N GLY A 136 -14.57 15.26 -9.52
CA GLY A 136 -15.58 16.31 -9.65
C GLY A 136 -16.67 16.24 -8.58
N PRO A 137 -17.51 17.29 -8.43
CA PRO A 137 -18.51 17.41 -7.36
C PRO A 137 -19.52 16.25 -7.23
N GLY A 138 -19.70 15.44 -8.29
CA GLY A 138 -20.57 14.26 -8.30
C GLY A 138 -19.89 12.92 -8.02
N MET A 139 -18.57 12.90 -7.76
CA MET A 139 -17.79 11.70 -7.44
C MET A 139 -17.37 11.63 -5.97
N LEU A 140 -17.75 12.62 -5.17
CA LEU A 140 -17.46 12.68 -3.74
C LEU A 140 -18.63 12.08 -2.97
N THR A 141 -18.35 11.04 -2.18
CA THR A 141 -19.31 10.50 -1.21
C THR A 141 -19.16 11.25 0.11
N ASP A 142 -20.24 11.41 0.87
CA ASP A 142 -20.15 11.97 2.20
C ASP A 142 -19.55 10.96 3.19
N ALA A 143 -18.87 11.46 4.22
CA ALA A 143 -18.19 10.61 5.20
C ALA A 143 -19.16 9.72 5.98
N THR A 144 -20.41 10.16 6.20
CA THR A 144 -21.41 9.41 6.95
C THR A 144 -21.90 8.20 6.15
N THR A 145 -22.20 8.37 4.87
CA THR A 145 -22.57 7.28 3.97
C THR A 145 -21.44 6.26 3.82
N CYS A 146 -20.20 6.72 3.64
CA CYS A 146 -19.06 5.80 3.61
C CYS A 146 -18.88 5.03 4.92
N ALA A 147 -19.06 5.68 6.08
CA ALA A 147 -19.01 4.99 7.36
C ALA A 147 -20.12 3.95 7.50
N TRP A 148 -21.34 4.27 7.06
CA TRP A 148 -22.46 3.34 7.08
C TRP A 148 -22.24 2.14 6.18
N ASN A 149 -21.84 2.36 4.93
CA ASN A 149 -21.56 1.27 3.98
C ASN A 149 -20.45 0.36 4.49
N GLY A 150 -19.38 0.94 5.04
CA GLY A 150 -18.27 0.17 5.62
C GLY A 150 -18.73 -0.69 6.81
N LEU A 151 -19.57 -0.15 7.68
CA LEU A 151 -20.14 -0.90 8.81
C LEU A 151 -21.10 -2.00 8.36
N GLU A 152 -21.97 -1.70 7.40
CA GLU A 152 -22.93 -2.67 6.86
C GLU A 152 -22.21 -3.85 6.21
N SER A 153 -21.23 -3.60 5.34
CA SER A 153 -20.41 -4.64 4.72
C SER A 153 -19.61 -5.44 5.74
N MET A 154 -19.09 -4.79 6.79
CA MET A 154 -18.40 -5.49 7.88
C MET A 154 -19.35 -6.47 8.59
N LEU A 155 -20.56 -6.02 8.94
CA LEU A 155 -21.55 -6.84 9.65
C LEU A 155 -22.12 -7.96 8.75
N ALA A 156 -22.18 -7.73 7.44
CA ALA A 156 -22.54 -8.74 6.45
C ALA A 156 -21.40 -9.76 6.17
N ALA A 157 -20.23 -9.57 6.79
CA ALA A 157 -19.03 -10.39 6.59
C ALA A 157 -18.53 -10.44 5.13
N GLU A 158 -18.76 -9.37 4.37
CA GLU A 158 -18.28 -9.26 2.99
C GLU A 158 -16.76 -9.15 2.98
N ALA A 159 -16.09 -9.85 2.06
CA ALA A 159 -14.63 -9.76 1.96
C ALA A 159 -14.16 -8.37 1.45
N TYR A 160 -15.02 -7.68 0.69
CA TYR A 160 -14.68 -6.45 -0.01
C TYR A 160 -15.92 -5.59 -0.34
N CYS A 161 -15.79 -4.27 -0.18
CA CYS A 161 -16.80 -3.28 -0.57
C CYS A 161 -16.14 -1.97 -1.09
N ILE A 162 -16.85 -1.24 -1.95
CA ILE A 162 -16.50 0.07 -2.54
C ILE A 162 -17.53 1.10 -2.09
#